data_AF-A0A924KBC0-F1
#
_entry.id   AF-A0A924KBC0-F1
#
_cell.length_a   1.000
_cell.length_b   1.000
_cell.length_c   1.000
_cell.angle_alpha   90.00
_cell.angle_beta   90.00
_cell.angle_gamma   90.00
#
_symmetry.space_group_name_H-M   'P 1'
#
loop_
_entity.id
_entity.type
_entity.pdbx_description
1 polymer ?
#
loop_
_entity_poly.entity_id
_entity_poly.type
_entity_poly.pdbx_seq_one_letter_code
_entity_poly.pdbx_strand_id
1 'polypeptide(L)'
;AVERLGGQRWLDSQASEAVRKEYAAFNQRRQQFRALALATRRELEAIYEPNVLPAQGIRRQSAIKSMAKEETMKNFRDNYAQLKAAWGGFAGYDPWVARANNASFGAQAAYDELVPGFEALFVREAGDWQRFYDAVRRLAALPQDARHQALKTNQTETK
;
A
#
# COMPACT_ATOMS: atom_id res chain seq x y z
N ALA A 1 2.66 1.74 11.34
CA ALA A 1 3.06 3.04 11.90
C ALA A 1 4.04 2.87 13.06
N VAL A 2 3.64 2.20 14.16
CA VAL A 2 4.49 2.00 15.37
C VAL A 2 5.88 1.42 15.06
N GLU A 3 5.95 0.37 14.23
CA GLU A 3 7.23 -0.25 13.82
C GLU A 3 8.13 0.70 13.00
N ARG A 4 7.55 1.58 12.18
CA ARG A 4 8.28 2.55 11.34
C ARG A 4 8.82 3.71 12.17
N LEU A 5 7.98 4.24 13.06
CA LEU A 5 8.29 5.38 13.92
C LEU A 5 9.23 5.02 15.07
N GLY A 6 9.10 3.81 15.63
CA GLY A 6 10.05 3.26 16.62
C GLY A 6 11.42 2.95 16.00
N GLY A 7 11.43 2.41 14.77
CA GLY A 7 12.67 2.12 14.03
C GLY A 7 13.47 3.37 13.67
N GLN A 8 12.82 4.43 13.16
CA GLN A 8 13.50 5.70 12.84
C GLN A 8 14.17 6.35 14.06
N ARG A 9 13.47 6.43 15.19
CA ARG A 9 14.02 7.05 16.42
C ARG A 9 15.22 6.28 16.98
N TRP A 10 15.22 4.95 16.85
CA TRP A 10 16.37 4.11 17.19
C TRP A 10 17.53 4.26 16.18
N LEU A 11 17.23 4.40 14.89
CA LEU A 11 18.25 4.63 13.85
C LEU A 11 18.99 5.96 14.02
N ASP A 12 18.28 7.01 14.41
CA ASP A 12 18.85 8.35 14.58
C ASP A 12 19.70 8.46 15.85
N SER A 13 19.34 7.71 16.90
CA SER A 13 19.99 7.81 18.23
C SER A 13 21.05 6.74 18.53
N GLN A 14 20.96 5.54 17.94
CA GLN A 14 21.72 4.36 18.38
C GLN A 14 22.33 3.52 17.24
N ALA A 15 21.94 3.72 15.98
CA ALA A 15 22.38 2.85 14.89
C ALA A 15 23.66 3.32 14.19
N SER A 16 24.50 2.36 13.81
CA SER A 16 25.67 2.59 12.96
C SER A 16 25.26 3.00 11.53
N GLU A 17 26.18 3.62 10.79
CA GLU A 17 25.93 4.03 9.40
C GLU A 17 25.55 2.86 8.48
N ALA A 18 26.12 1.67 8.73
CA ALA A 18 25.78 0.44 8.03
C ALA A 18 24.31 0.06 8.23
N VAL A 19 23.82 0.10 9.47
CA VAL A 19 22.42 -0.22 9.82
C VAL A 19 21.45 0.81 9.23
N ARG A 20 21.84 2.10 9.16
CA ARG A 20 21.04 3.12 8.47
C ARG A 20 20.93 2.87 6.97
N LYS A 21 22.02 2.49 6.31
CA LYS A 21 22.02 2.14 4.87
C LYS A 21 21.16 0.92 4.58
N GLU A 22 21.25 -0.12 5.40
CA GLU A 22 20.41 -1.32 5.26
C GLU A 22 18.92 -1.00 5.44
N TYR A 23 18.57 -0.19 6.45
CA TYR A 23 17.19 0.23 6.66
C TYR A 23 16.67 1.11 5.52
N ALA A 24 17.48 2.04 5.02
CA ALA A 24 17.11 2.88 3.88
C ALA A 24 16.80 2.02 2.64
N ALA A 25 17.67 1.05 2.34
CA ALA A 25 17.46 0.11 1.24
C ALA A 25 16.21 -0.75 1.44
N PHE A 26 15.95 -1.23 2.66
CA PHE A 26 14.71 -1.95 2.99
C PHE A 26 13.47 -1.08 2.78
N ASN A 27 13.49 0.15 3.28
CA ASN A 27 12.36 1.07 3.17
C ASN A 27 12.08 1.47 1.71
N GLN A 28 13.12 1.69 0.92
CA GLN A 28 13.01 1.97 -0.51
C GLN A 28 12.32 0.83 -1.26
N ARG A 29 12.75 -0.43 -1.07
CA ARG A 29 12.10 -1.60 -1.68
C ARG A 29 10.62 -1.68 -1.31
N ARG A 30 10.32 -1.45 -0.03
CA ARG A 30 8.95 -1.43 0.49
C ARG A 30 8.09 -0.36 -0.18
N GLN A 31 8.61 0.85 -0.37
CA GLN A 31 7.90 1.93 -1.05
C GLN A 31 7.64 1.61 -2.53
N GLN A 32 8.66 1.13 -3.25
CA GLN A 32 8.55 0.78 -4.67
C GLN A 32 7.55 -0.36 -4.90
N PHE A 33 7.57 -1.40 -4.06
CA PHE A 33 6.62 -2.50 -4.14
C PHE A 33 5.17 -2.05 -3.93
N ARG A 34 4.95 -1.19 -2.93
CA ARG A 34 3.62 -0.61 -2.65
C ARG A 34 3.10 0.25 -3.80
N ALA A 35 3.96 1.09 -4.35
CA ALA A 35 3.61 1.92 -5.51
C ALA A 35 3.18 1.05 -6.71
N LEU A 36 3.92 -0.03 -6.99
CA LEU A 36 3.55 -0.99 -8.04
C LEU A 36 2.19 -1.65 -7.75
N ALA A 37 1.98 -2.16 -6.54
CA ALA A 37 0.72 -2.81 -6.18
C ALA A 37 -0.49 -1.86 -6.27
N LEU A 38 -0.32 -0.60 -5.85
CA LEU A 38 -1.36 0.43 -5.95
C LEU A 38 -1.67 0.80 -7.40
N ALA A 39 -0.65 0.95 -8.26
CA ALA A 39 -0.87 1.21 -9.68
C ALA A 39 -1.68 0.09 -10.34
N THR A 40 -1.29 -1.17 -10.10
CA THR A 40 -2.00 -2.35 -10.60
C THR A 40 -3.43 -2.44 -10.09
N ARG A 41 -3.68 -2.10 -8.81
CA ARG A 41 -5.04 -2.00 -8.25
C ARG A 41 -5.92 -1.05 -9.08
N ARG A 42 -5.43 0.15 -9.38
CA ARG A 42 -6.18 1.17 -10.12
C ARG A 42 -6.52 0.71 -11.54
N GLU A 43 -5.59 0.05 -12.21
CA GLU A 43 -5.83 -0.55 -13.53
C GLU A 43 -6.91 -1.64 -13.47
N LEU A 44 -6.85 -2.51 -12.45
CA LEU A 44 -7.86 -3.54 -12.23
C LEU A 44 -9.24 -2.95 -11.91
N GLU A 45 -9.31 -1.90 -11.10
CA GLU A 45 -10.58 -1.21 -10.79
C GLU A 45 -11.22 -0.63 -12.06
N ALA A 46 -10.43 0.02 -12.91
CA ALA A 46 -10.92 0.57 -14.18
C ALA A 46 -11.47 -0.50 -15.14
N ILE A 47 -10.90 -1.71 -15.15
CA ILE A 47 -11.44 -2.84 -15.93
C ILE A 47 -12.86 -3.21 -15.48
N TYR A 48 -13.16 -3.09 -14.18
CA TYR A 48 -14.43 -3.56 -13.62
C TYR A 48 -15.51 -2.47 -13.51
N GLU A 49 -15.23 -1.23 -13.86
CA GLU A 49 -16.20 -0.13 -13.80
C GLU A 49 -17.50 -0.49 -14.58
N PRO A 50 -18.69 -0.29 -13.98
CA PRO A 50 -19.93 -0.81 -14.51
C PRO A 50 -20.39 -0.05 -15.76
N ASN A 51 -20.72 -0.81 -16.80
CA ASN A 51 -21.42 -0.33 -17.99
C ASN A 51 -22.69 -1.16 -18.15
N VAL A 52 -23.86 -0.52 -18.25
CA VAL A 52 -25.14 -1.22 -18.43
C VAL A 52 -25.22 -1.72 -19.87
N LEU A 53 -25.31 -3.05 -20.05
CA LEU A 53 -25.38 -3.70 -21.37
C LEU A 53 -26.48 -4.78 -21.41
N PRO A 54 -27.06 -5.07 -22.59
CA PRO A 54 -27.92 -6.24 -22.81
C PRO A 54 -27.18 -7.57 -22.57
N ALA A 55 -27.91 -8.66 -22.32
CA ALA A 55 -27.35 -9.97 -21.92
C ALA A 55 -26.25 -10.54 -22.85
N GLN A 56 -26.35 -10.36 -24.17
CA GLN A 56 -25.27 -10.76 -25.10
C GLN A 56 -24.02 -9.88 -24.96
N GLY A 57 -24.20 -8.60 -24.65
CA GLY A 57 -23.12 -7.66 -24.35
C GLY A 57 -22.39 -8.01 -23.05
N ILE A 58 -23.10 -8.53 -22.05
CA ILE A 58 -22.51 -8.97 -20.76
C ILE A 58 -21.47 -10.08 -20.98
N ARG A 59 -21.78 -11.13 -21.77
CA ARG A 59 -20.84 -12.24 -22.02
C ARG A 59 -19.58 -11.77 -22.75
N ARG A 60 -19.74 -10.99 -23.81
CA ARG A 60 -18.61 -10.44 -24.58
C ARG A 60 -17.75 -9.51 -23.71
N GLN A 61 -18.39 -8.65 -22.93
CA GLN A 61 -17.69 -7.76 -22.01
C GLN A 61 -16.95 -8.54 -20.92
N SER A 62 -17.54 -9.61 -20.37
CA SER A 62 -16.86 -10.48 -19.39
C SER A 62 -15.59 -11.10 -19.98
N ALA A 63 -15.62 -11.57 -21.22
CA ALA A 63 -14.43 -12.13 -21.89
C ALA A 63 -13.34 -11.06 -22.07
N ILE A 64 -13.71 -9.86 -22.54
CA ILE A 64 -12.78 -8.74 -22.68
C ILE A 64 -12.16 -8.33 -21.33
N LYS A 65 -12.98 -8.22 -20.28
CA LYS A 65 -12.51 -7.89 -18.92
C LYS A 65 -11.54 -8.96 -18.39
N SER A 66 -11.78 -10.25 -18.67
CA SER A 66 -10.86 -11.32 -18.30
C SER A 66 -9.51 -11.22 -19.01
N MET A 67 -9.49 -10.94 -20.32
CA MET A 67 -8.24 -10.75 -21.07
C MET A 67 -7.45 -9.53 -20.58
N ALA A 68 -8.12 -8.39 -20.37
CA ALA A 68 -7.49 -7.20 -19.85
C ALA A 68 -6.89 -7.44 -18.44
N LYS A 69 -7.61 -8.17 -17.58
CA LYS A 69 -7.10 -8.58 -16.26
C LYS A 69 -5.85 -9.45 -16.40
N GLU A 70 -5.84 -10.43 -17.29
CA GLU A 70 -4.67 -11.30 -17.50
C GLU A 70 -3.44 -10.50 -17.95
N GLU A 71 -3.63 -9.54 -18.85
CA GLU A 71 -2.60 -8.62 -19.30
C GLU A 71 -2.08 -7.74 -18.16
N THR A 72 -2.96 -7.09 -17.39
CA THR A 72 -2.57 -6.31 -16.20
C THR A 72 -1.79 -7.17 -15.18
N MET A 73 -2.20 -8.42 -14.96
CA MET A 73 -1.48 -9.34 -14.07
C MET A 73 -0.11 -9.75 -14.63
N LYS A 74 0.03 -9.86 -15.95
CA LYS A 74 1.32 -10.12 -16.60
C LYS A 74 2.24 -8.90 -16.42
N ASN A 75 1.75 -7.70 -16.73
CA ASN A 75 2.51 -6.46 -16.59
C ASN A 75 2.96 -6.23 -15.15
N PHE A 76 2.11 -6.53 -14.15
CA PHE A 76 2.49 -6.52 -12.75
C PHE A 76 3.70 -7.41 -12.44
N ARG A 77 3.72 -8.65 -12.95
CA ARG A 77 4.84 -9.59 -12.73
C ARG A 77 6.11 -9.13 -13.44
N ASP A 78 5.99 -8.59 -14.65
CA ASP A 78 7.13 -8.08 -15.43
C ASP A 78 7.76 -6.86 -14.73
N ASN A 79 6.93 -5.92 -14.25
CA ASN A 79 7.40 -4.76 -13.49
C ASN A 79 8.02 -5.16 -12.15
N TYR A 80 7.47 -6.17 -11.48
CA TYR A 80 8.07 -6.73 -10.28
C TYR A 80 9.46 -7.35 -10.57
N ALA A 81 9.61 -8.09 -11.67
CA ALA A 81 10.90 -8.66 -12.05
C ALA A 81 11.96 -7.58 -12.30
N GLN A 82 11.59 -6.45 -12.92
CA GLN A 82 12.47 -5.30 -13.09
C GLN A 82 12.88 -4.67 -11.75
N LEU A 83 11.93 -4.48 -10.82
CA LEU A 83 12.23 -4.02 -9.47
C LEU A 83 13.18 -4.97 -8.74
N LYS A 84 12.91 -6.28 -8.79
CA LYS A 84 13.76 -7.31 -8.19
C LYS A 84 15.18 -7.26 -8.74
N ALA A 85 15.36 -7.06 -10.05
CA ALA A 85 16.67 -6.87 -10.65
C ALA A 85 17.37 -5.61 -10.11
N ALA A 86 16.66 -4.47 -10.06
CA ALA A 86 17.18 -3.21 -9.50
C ALA A 86 17.54 -3.31 -8.01
N TRP A 87 16.92 -4.23 -7.28
CA TRP A 87 17.21 -4.52 -5.87
C TRP A 87 18.36 -5.50 -5.65
N GLY A 88 19.08 -5.89 -6.69
CA GLY A 88 20.15 -6.90 -6.60
C GLY A 88 19.61 -8.32 -6.38
N GLY A 89 18.41 -8.62 -6.87
CA GLY A 89 17.81 -9.96 -6.79
C GLY A 89 17.00 -10.22 -5.52
N PHE A 90 16.74 -9.21 -4.69
CA PHE A 90 15.96 -9.36 -3.46
C PHE A 90 14.57 -9.98 -3.73
N ALA A 91 14.36 -11.19 -3.21
CA ALA A 91 13.20 -12.05 -3.50
C ALA A 91 12.11 -12.02 -2.41
N GLY A 92 12.16 -11.07 -1.47
CA GLY A 92 11.29 -11.06 -0.29
C GLY A 92 9.78 -10.94 -0.59
N TYR A 93 9.41 -10.51 -1.78
CA TYR A 93 8.01 -10.42 -2.22
C TYR A 93 7.58 -11.54 -3.18
N ASP A 94 8.50 -12.44 -3.59
CA ASP A 94 8.20 -13.53 -4.54
C ASP A 94 6.97 -14.36 -4.12
N PRO A 95 6.81 -14.78 -2.84
CA PRO A 95 5.64 -15.56 -2.44
C PRO A 95 4.32 -14.80 -2.57
N TRP A 96 4.34 -13.48 -2.35
CA TRP A 96 3.16 -12.64 -2.52
C TRP A 96 2.81 -12.47 -3.99
N VAL A 97 3.81 -12.16 -4.82
CA VAL A 97 3.67 -11.97 -6.28
C VAL A 97 3.15 -13.24 -6.95
N ALA A 98 3.64 -14.41 -6.53
CA ALA A 98 3.19 -15.71 -7.04
C ALA A 98 1.71 -15.99 -6.76
N ARG A 99 1.16 -15.47 -5.65
CA ARG A 99 -0.24 -15.69 -5.23
C ARG A 99 -1.16 -14.50 -5.53
N ALA A 100 -0.62 -13.43 -6.12
CA ALA A 100 -1.33 -12.18 -6.32
C ALA A 100 -2.57 -12.39 -7.19
N ASN A 101 -3.70 -11.90 -6.70
CA ASN A 101 -4.98 -11.85 -7.40
C ASN A 101 -5.72 -10.56 -7.02
N ASN A 102 -6.92 -10.34 -7.59
CA ASN A 102 -7.69 -9.11 -7.35
C ASN A 102 -7.94 -8.83 -5.85
N ALA A 103 -8.19 -9.87 -5.05
CA ALA A 103 -8.38 -9.74 -3.60
C ALA A 103 -7.07 -9.36 -2.88
N SER A 104 -5.92 -9.88 -3.32
CA SER A 104 -4.60 -9.51 -2.79
C SER A 104 -4.35 -8.00 -2.95
N PHE A 105 -4.67 -7.42 -4.11
CA PHE A 105 -4.53 -5.99 -4.35
C PHE A 105 -5.52 -5.17 -3.52
N GLY A 106 -6.76 -5.64 -3.36
CA GLY A 106 -7.76 -4.99 -2.48
C GLY A 106 -7.30 -4.92 -1.02
N ALA A 107 -6.75 -6.02 -0.50
CA ALA A 107 -6.21 -6.06 0.86
C ALA A 107 -4.99 -5.13 1.05
N GLN A 108 -4.09 -5.08 0.06
CA GLN A 108 -2.93 -4.16 0.07
C GLN A 108 -3.36 -2.69 -0.01
N ALA A 109 -4.37 -2.37 -0.82
CA ALA A 109 -4.88 -1.01 -0.96
C ALA A 109 -5.45 -0.48 0.37
N ALA A 110 -6.22 -1.28 1.11
CA ALA A 110 -6.72 -0.89 2.43
C ALA A 110 -5.59 -0.59 3.44
N TYR A 111 -4.47 -1.31 3.33
CA TYR A 111 -3.30 -1.08 4.16
C TYR A 111 -2.55 0.21 3.76
N ASP A 112 -2.29 0.41 2.47
CA ASP A 112 -1.59 1.60 1.96
C ASP A 112 -2.44 2.88 2.04
N GLU A 113 -3.76 2.76 2.00
CA GLU A 113 -4.70 3.89 2.15
C GLU A 113 -4.75 4.43 3.58
N LEU A 114 -4.48 3.62 4.59
CA LEU A 114 -4.66 4.02 5.99
C LEU A 114 -3.34 4.33 6.71
N VAL A 115 -2.24 3.65 6.34
CA VAL A 115 -0.93 3.83 7.01
C VAL A 115 -0.39 5.26 6.95
N PRO A 116 -0.42 5.99 5.83
CA PRO A 116 0.03 7.39 5.79
C PRO A 116 -0.78 8.28 6.74
N GLY A 117 -2.07 7.98 6.93
CA GLY A 117 -2.94 8.70 7.87
C GLY A 117 -2.52 8.52 9.32
N PHE A 118 -2.02 7.34 9.68
CA PHE A 118 -1.44 7.09 11.00
C PHE A 118 -0.06 7.71 11.17
N GLU A 119 0.74 7.80 10.11
CA GLU A 119 2.06 8.47 10.17
C GLU A 119 1.89 9.99 10.35
N ALA A 120 0.98 10.61 9.59
CA ALA A 120 0.63 12.01 9.74
C ALA A 120 0.05 12.32 11.12
N LEU A 121 -0.80 11.44 11.65
CA LEU A 121 -1.31 11.55 13.02
C LEU A 121 -0.17 11.61 14.05
N PHE A 122 0.85 10.76 13.91
CA PHE A 122 1.98 10.78 14.84
C PHE A 122 2.81 12.07 14.76
N VAL A 123 3.01 12.61 13.56
CA VAL A 123 3.66 13.91 13.35
C VAL A 123 2.85 15.03 14.01
N ARG A 124 1.52 15.03 13.85
CA ARG A 124 0.62 16.00 14.49
C ARG A 124 0.69 15.95 16.01
N GLU A 125 0.83 14.76 16.59
CA GLU A 125 1.03 14.57 18.03
C GLU A 125 2.50 14.81 18.47
N ALA A 126 3.30 15.53 17.66
CA ALA A 126 4.70 15.91 17.92
C ALA A 126 5.65 14.73 18.20
N GLY A 127 5.32 13.54 17.67
CA GLY A 127 6.09 12.32 17.92
C GLY A 127 6.01 11.81 19.38
N ASP A 128 4.99 12.24 20.12
CA ASP A 128 4.67 11.74 21.45
C ASP A 128 3.84 10.45 21.35
N TRP A 129 4.38 9.37 21.89
CA TRP A 129 3.75 8.05 21.83
C TRP A 129 2.46 7.97 22.66
N GLN A 130 2.42 8.60 23.82
CA GLN A 130 1.25 8.55 24.69
C GLN A 130 0.07 9.29 24.03
N ARG A 131 0.34 10.47 23.48
CA ARG A 131 -0.66 11.27 22.75
C ARG A 131 -1.11 10.59 21.46
N PHE A 132 -0.18 9.95 20.74
CA PHE A 132 -0.50 9.13 19.57
C PHE A 132 -1.41 7.95 19.93
N TYR A 133 -1.11 7.20 20.99
CA TYR A 133 -1.97 6.09 21.41
C TYR A 133 -3.36 6.56 21.82
N ASP A 134 -3.46 7.69 22.53
CA ASP A 134 -4.76 8.26 22.88
C ASP A 134 -5.55 8.74 21.64
N ALA A 135 -4.86 9.29 20.64
CA ALA A 135 -5.48 9.67 19.37
C ALA A 135 -5.94 8.45 18.56
N VAL A 136 -5.15 7.38 18.53
CA VAL A 136 -5.53 6.10 17.90
C VAL A 136 -6.71 5.46 18.62
N ARG A 137 -6.78 5.50 19.95
CA ARG A 137 -7.94 5.03 20.73
C ARG A 137 -9.21 5.79 20.37
N ARG A 138 -9.12 7.12 20.24
CA ARG A 138 -10.24 7.96 19.79
C ARG A 138 -10.70 7.60 18.38
N LEU A 139 -9.77 7.36 17.45
CA LEU A 139 -10.09 6.89 16.09
C LEU A 139 -10.75 5.50 16.10
N ALA A 140 -10.26 4.58 16.93
CA ALA A 140 -10.81 3.23 17.02
C ALA A 140 -12.25 3.19 17.54
N ALA A 141 -12.66 4.17 18.35
CA ALA A 141 -14.02 4.33 18.84
C ALA A 141 -15.00 4.83 17.75
N LEU A 142 -14.51 5.31 16.60
CA LEU A 142 -15.37 5.78 15.51
C LEU A 142 -15.93 4.62 14.67
N PRO A 143 -17.15 4.78 14.12
CA PRO A 143 -17.66 3.93 13.04
C PRO A 143 -16.65 3.84 11.89
N GLN A 144 -16.64 2.70 11.20
CA GLN A 144 -15.61 2.39 10.18
C GLN A 144 -15.43 3.49 9.14
N ASP A 145 -16.52 4.01 8.58
CA ASP A 145 -16.45 5.05 7.54
C ASP A 145 -15.90 6.38 8.07
N ALA A 146 -16.35 6.79 9.27
CA ALA A 146 -15.85 7.99 9.94
C ALA A 146 -14.36 7.87 10.31
N ARG A 147 -13.92 6.68 10.74
CA ARG A 147 -12.51 6.38 11.00
C ARG A 147 -11.66 6.47 9.74
N HIS A 148 -12.13 5.90 8.63
CA HIS A 148 -11.42 5.95 7.36
C HIS A 148 -11.32 7.38 6.83
N GLN A 149 -12.38 8.18 6.91
CA GLN A 149 -12.34 9.59 6.52
C GLN A 149 -11.39 10.42 7.39
N ALA A 150 -11.37 10.20 8.70
CA ALA A 150 -10.43 10.87 9.59
C ALA A 150 -8.97 10.50 9.26
N LEU A 151 -8.69 9.23 8.96
CA LEU A 151 -7.35 8.79 8.55
C LEU A 151 -6.93 9.36 7.19
N LYS A 152 -7.85 9.52 6.23
CA LYS A 152 -7.57 10.21 4.96
C LYS A 152 -7.29 11.69 5.15
N THR A 153 -8.09 12.36 5.99
CA THR A 153 -7.95 13.80 6.26
C THR A 153 -6.60 14.13 6.91
N ASN A 154 -6.14 13.28 7.84
CA ASN A 154 -4.81 13.45 8.44
C ASN A 154 -3.68 13.43 7.38
N GLN A 155 -3.84 12.73 6.26
CA GLN A 155 -2.83 12.70 5.18
C GLN A 155 -2.70 14.04 4.45
N THR A 156 -3.81 14.77 4.30
CA THR A 156 -3.84 16.04 3.56
C THR A 156 -3.29 17.22 4.35
N GLU A 157 -3.31 17.18 5.68
CA GLU A 157 -2.89 18.29 6.54
C GLU A 157 -1.37 18.43 6.73
N THR A 158 -0.56 17.52 6.18
CA THR A 158 0.92 17.51 6.35
C THR A 158 1.70 17.96 5.10
N LYS A 159 1.05 18.67 4.17
CA LYS A 159 1.70 19.26 2.98
C LYS A 159 1.99 20.74 3.16
#